data_AF-A0A4R7NXI8-F1
#
_entry.id   AF-A0A4R7NXI8-F1
#
_cell.length_a   1.000
_cell.length_b   1.000
_cell.length_c   1.000
_cell.angle_alpha   90.00
_cell.angle_beta   90.00
_cell.angle_gamma   90.00
#
_symmetry.space_group_name_H-M   'P 1'
#
loop_
_entity.id
_entity.type
_entity.pdbx_description
1 polymer ?
#
loop_
_entity_poly.entity_id
_entity_poly.type
_entity_poly.pdbx_seq_one_letter_code
_entity_poly.pdbx_strand_id
1 'polypeptide(L)'
;MAGEIRALSERTGRKIRVGIDISSMNRTMAASLLLSVLSKASCCEAITLFYVPARFASPSLTVSPIEQVGPVLPELSGFKCEPGRPVAVVMGLGYEYGTAVGLINQLEPQLTICLKASGGDPMYDAAVSDANLGFDFGPYNVEVSDYDLRDIGAAFRHIETLVHGLVPTYRVVLVPMGPKILSAILVLIALKYFGRAALWRVARSSPPADVQADSFYVSADVDLDDVAIEKLNAAMGPFRR
;
A
#
# COMPACT_ATOMS: atom_id res chain seq x y z
N MET A 1 11.04 13.30 -13.37
CA MET A 1 10.86 11.83 -13.42
C MET A 1 9.90 11.33 -14.52
N ALA A 2 8.59 11.57 -14.48
CA ALA A 2 7.68 11.02 -15.52
C ALA A 2 7.96 11.52 -16.96
N GLY A 3 8.38 12.79 -17.11
CA GLY A 3 8.84 13.33 -18.40
C GLY A 3 10.18 12.74 -18.86
N GLU A 4 11.02 12.31 -17.93
CA GLU A 4 12.37 11.79 -18.22
C GLU A 4 12.32 10.35 -18.75
N ILE A 5 11.42 9.51 -18.24
CA ILE A 5 11.24 8.12 -18.74
C ILE A 5 10.84 8.14 -20.21
N ARG A 6 9.84 8.96 -20.55
CA ARG A 6 9.37 9.09 -21.93
C ARG A 6 10.46 9.67 -22.83
N ALA A 7 11.10 10.78 -22.42
CA ALA A 7 12.17 11.40 -23.19
C ALA A 7 13.35 10.44 -23.42
N LEU A 8 13.71 9.63 -22.41
CA LEU A 8 14.75 8.62 -22.52
C LEU A 8 14.36 7.49 -23.48
N SER A 9 13.12 7.01 -23.41
CA SER A 9 12.59 5.99 -24.31
C SER A 9 12.61 6.49 -25.76
N GLU A 10 12.13 7.71 -26.00
CA GLU A 10 12.11 8.34 -27.34
C GLU A 10 13.53 8.57 -27.87
N ARG A 11 14.45 9.06 -27.04
CA ARG A 11 15.86 9.30 -27.42
C ARG A 11 16.60 8.02 -27.76
N THR A 12 16.32 6.93 -27.06
CA THR A 12 17.01 5.64 -27.25
C THR A 12 16.33 4.73 -28.26
N GLY A 13 15.09 5.04 -28.66
CA GLY A 13 14.26 4.17 -29.49
C GLY A 13 13.91 2.83 -28.80
N ARG A 14 14.02 2.75 -27.47
CA ARG A 14 13.84 1.52 -26.69
C ARG A 14 12.90 1.76 -25.52
N LYS A 15 12.18 0.71 -25.11
CA LYS A 15 11.49 0.69 -23.83
C LYS A 15 12.51 0.65 -22.68
N ILE A 16 12.15 1.23 -21.54
CA ILE A 16 13.06 1.42 -20.39
C ILE A 16 12.74 0.40 -19.30
N ARG A 17 13.76 -0.18 -18.68
CA ARG A 17 13.61 -0.97 -17.45
C ARG A 17 13.77 -0.05 -16.24
N VAL A 18 12.80 -0.08 -15.32
CA VAL A 18 12.76 0.82 -14.16
C VAL A 18 12.85 0.01 -12.87
N GLY A 19 13.89 0.26 -12.07
CA GLY A 19 14.00 -0.26 -10.71
C GLY A 19 13.55 0.79 -9.70
N ILE A 20 12.70 0.40 -8.74
CA ILE A 20 12.19 1.29 -7.69
C ILE A 20 12.49 0.69 -6.32
N ASP A 21 13.41 1.31 -5.59
CA ASP A 21 13.66 1.00 -4.18
C ASP A 21 12.72 1.81 -3.28
N ILE A 22 11.82 1.11 -2.59
CA ILE A 22 10.82 1.72 -1.71
C ILE A 22 11.26 1.81 -0.24
N SER A 23 12.43 1.28 0.11
CA SER A 23 12.89 1.06 1.49
C SER A 23 12.93 2.35 2.33
N SER A 24 13.24 3.48 1.69
CA SER A 24 13.34 4.80 2.33
C SER A 24 12.18 5.75 2.00
N MET A 25 11.15 5.27 1.30
CA MET A 25 10.02 6.11 0.91
C MET A 25 8.96 6.17 2.02
N ASN A 26 8.32 7.34 2.17
CA ASN A 26 7.04 7.40 2.87
C ASN A 26 5.89 6.98 1.91
N ARG A 27 4.69 6.81 2.46
CA ARG A 27 3.53 6.25 1.73
C ARG A 27 3.14 7.13 0.54
N THR A 28 3.19 8.45 0.73
CA THR A 28 2.91 9.44 -0.32
C THR A 28 3.98 9.43 -1.41
N MET A 29 5.27 9.34 -1.05
CA MET A 29 6.36 9.24 -2.03
C MET A 29 6.22 7.98 -2.88
N ALA A 30 5.99 6.82 -2.25
CA ALA A 30 5.81 5.56 -2.96
C ALA A 30 4.59 5.62 -3.91
N ALA A 31 3.44 6.12 -3.42
CA ALA A 31 2.24 6.26 -4.25
C ALA A 31 2.46 7.21 -5.44
N SER A 32 3.03 8.41 -5.20
CA SER A 32 3.29 9.40 -6.24
C SER A 32 4.25 8.87 -7.29
N LEU A 33 5.31 8.19 -6.87
CA LEU A 33 6.30 7.61 -7.76
C LEU A 33 5.69 6.51 -8.62
N LEU A 34 5.02 5.53 -7.99
CA LEU A 34 4.40 4.41 -8.71
C LEU A 34 3.34 4.91 -9.70
N LEU A 35 2.46 5.82 -9.28
CA LEU A 35 1.48 6.44 -10.17
C LEU A 35 2.17 7.13 -11.36
N SER A 36 3.22 7.90 -11.10
CA SER A 36 3.99 8.61 -12.14
C SER A 36 4.63 7.66 -13.14
N VAL A 37 5.28 6.59 -12.68
CA VAL A 37 5.93 5.59 -13.54
C VAL A 37 4.90 4.78 -14.32
N LEU A 38 3.84 4.29 -13.67
CA LEU A 38 2.82 3.46 -14.30
C LEU A 38 1.98 4.22 -15.34
N SER A 39 1.81 5.54 -15.17
CA SER A 39 1.23 6.40 -16.22
C SER A 39 2.06 6.46 -17.52
N LYS A 40 3.29 5.94 -17.47
CA LYS A 40 4.24 5.83 -18.60
C LYS A 40 4.63 4.39 -18.86
N ALA A 41 3.87 3.41 -18.38
CA ALA A 41 4.19 2.00 -18.53
C ALA A 41 4.32 1.56 -20.00
N SER A 42 3.68 2.24 -20.96
CA SER A 42 3.90 1.99 -22.39
C SER A 42 5.33 2.26 -22.87
N CYS A 43 6.06 3.14 -22.17
CA CYS A 43 7.48 3.41 -22.38
C CYS A 43 8.39 2.47 -21.58
N CYS A 44 7.83 1.64 -20.71
CA CYS A 44 8.57 0.72 -19.85
C CYS A 44 8.57 -0.69 -20.46
N GLU A 45 9.70 -1.38 -20.35
CA GLU A 45 9.83 -2.81 -20.65
C GLU A 45 9.47 -3.63 -19.41
N ALA A 46 9.98 -3.20 -18.25
CA ALA A 46 9.74 -3.83 -16.97
C ALA A 46 9.81 -2.79 -15.85
N ILE A 47 9.06 -3.02 -14.77
CA ILE A 47 9.18 -2.27 -13.52
C ILE A 47 9.45 -3.29 -12.42
N THR A 48 10.55 -3.13 -11.70
CA THR A 48 10.93 -4.01 -10.58
C THR A 48 10.94 -3.21 -9.29
N LEU A 49 10.23 -3.69 -8.29
CA LEU A 49 10.25 -3.15 -6.93
C LEU A 49 11.35 -3.81 -6.12
N PHE A 50 12.04 -3.02 -5.31
CA PHE A 50 13.03 -3.47 -4.34
C PHE A 50 12.64 -2.99 -2.95
N TYR A 51 12.82 -3.86 -1.96
CA TYR A 51 12.57 -3.54 -0.57
C TYR A 51 13.55 -4.24 0.36
N VAL A 52 14.13 -3.46 1.25
CA VAL A 52 14.92 -3.89 2.38
C VAL A 52 14.19 -3.42 3.64
N PRO A 53 13.65 -4.33 4.48
CA PRO A 53 13.07 -3.93 5.74
C PRO A 53 14.11 -3.29 6.66
N ALA A 54 13.62 -2.45 7.56
CA ALA A 54 14.43 -1.99 8.68
C ALA A 54 14.71 -3.16 9.61
N ARG A 55 15.91 -3.19 10.20
CA ARG A 55 16.22 -4.06 11.32
C ARG A 55 15.20 -3.83 12.43
N PHE A 56 14.75 -4.90 13.07
CA PHE A 56 13.78 -4.79 14.15
C PHE A 56 14.27 -3.83 15.24
N ALA A 57 13.37 -2.95 15.63
CA ALA A 57 13.50 -2.09 16.79
C ALA A 57 12.24 -2.26 17.64
N SER A 58 12.40 -2.35 18.96
CA SER A 58 11.27 -2.48 19.87
C SER A 58 10.32 -1.28 19.71
N PRO A 59 8.99 -1.52 19.73
CA PRO A 59 8.01 -0.46 19.59
C PRO A 59 8.15 0.56 20.71
N SER A 60 8.03 1.85 20.37
CA SER A 60 7.96 2.91 21.37
C SER A 60 6.61 2.86 22.09
N LEU A 61 6.63 3.05 23.41
CA LEU A 61 5.41 3.25 24.21
C LEU A 61 4.79 4.64 24.00
N THR A 62 5.53 5.57 23.38
CA THR A 62 5.02 6.91 23.07
C THR A 62 4.39 6.93 21.69
N VAL A 63 3.10 7.30 21.64
CA VAL A 63 2.35 7.44 20.38
C VAL A 63 2.13 8.93 20.11
N SER A 64 2.83 9.49 19.12
CA SER A 64 2.53 10.85 18.61
C SER A 64 1.09 10.91 18.11
N PRO A 65 0.33 12.01 18.23
CA PRO A 65 -1.05 12.08 17.75
C PRO A 65 -1.18 11.83 16.24
N ILE A 66 -2.36 11.37 15.80
CA ILE A 66 -2.69 11.27 14.38
C ILE A 66 -2.94 12.69 13.87
N GLU A 67 -2.19 13.12 12.86
CA GLU A 67 -2.36 14.45 12.26
C GLU A 67 -3.28 14.42 11.05
N GLN A 68 -3.30 13.29 10.33
CA GLN A 68 -4.07 13.16 9.11
C GLN A 68 -4.54 11.73 8.89
N VAL A 69 -5.81 11.61 8.49
CA VAL A 69 -6.43 10.39 7.96
C VAL A 69 -7.14 10.76 6.68
N GLY A 70 -6.87 10.04 5.59
CA GLY A 70 -7.50 10.29 4.31
C GLY A 70 -6.67 9.77 3.13
N PRO A 71 -7.09 10.07 1.89
CA PRO A 71 -6.41 9.58 0.69
C PRO A 71 -4.92 9.91 0.69
N VAL A 72 -4.08 8.94 0.30
CA VAL A 72 -2.63 9.16 0.13
C VAL A 72 -2.36 10.19 -0.98
N LEU A 73 -3.19 10.15 -2.02
CA LEU A 73 -3.25 11.06 -3.15
C LEU A 73 -4.72 11.32 -3.52
N PRO A 74 -5.08 12.51 -4.01
CA PRO A 74 -6.45 12.80 -4.47
C PRO A 74 -6.98 11.78 -5.50
N GLU A 75 -6.13 11.32 -6.41
CA GLU A 75 -6.43 10.37 -7.47
C GLU A 75 -6.79 8.97 -6.92
N LEU A 76 -6.32 8.64 -5.71
CA LEU A 76 -6.54 7.37 -5.03
C LEU A 76 -7.61 7.48 -3.94
N SER A 77 -8.56 8.40 -4.09
CA SER A 77 -9.65 8.65 -3.13
C SER A 77 -10.82 7.67 -3.20
N GLY A 78 -10.90 6.84 -4.24
CA GLY A 78 -12.07 5.96 -4.47
C GLY A 78 -13.30 6.72 -5.00
N PHE A 79 -13.08 7.76 -5.82
CA PHE A 79 -14.12 8.70 -6.29
C PHE A 79 -15.26 8.10 -7.14
N LYS A 80 -15.15 6.85 -7.62
CA LYS A 80 -16.21 6.12 -8.34
C LYS A 80 -17.00 5.16 -7.46
N CYS A 81 -16.73 5.14 -6.15
CA CYS A 81 -17.48 4.33 -5.20
C CYS A 81 -18.91 4.85 -5.03
N GLU A 82 -19.87 3.93 -4.95
CA GLU A 82 -21.27 4.25 -4.68
C GLU A 82 -21.46 4.60 -3.19
N PRO A 83 -21.92 5.83 -2.84
CA PRO A 83 -21.97 6.28 -1.44
C PRO A 83 -22.83 5.42 -0.51
N GLY A 84 -23.89 4.79 -1.05
CA GLY A 84 -24.82 3.95 -0.28
C GLY A 84 -24.27 2.58 0.11
N ARG A 85 -23.11 2.17 -0.41
CA ARG A 85 -22.51 0.88 -0.06
C ARG A 85 -21.82 0.94 1.32
N PRO A 86 -21.86 -0.18 2.08
CA PRO A 86 -21.10 -0.29 3.32
C PRO A 86 -19.59 -0.17 3.07
N VAL A 87 -18.84 0.24 4.09
CA VAL A 87 -17.38 0.31 4.02
C VAL A 87 -16.79 -1.06 4.35
N ALA A 88 -15.82 -1.49 3.55
CA ALA A 88 -14.89 -2.55 3.94
C ALA A 88 -13.48 -1.94 4.02
N VAL A 89 -12.77 -2.22 5.11
CA VAL A 89 -11.39 -1.80 5.31
C VAL A 89 -10.47 -2.98 5.07
N VAL A 90 -9.43 -2.80 4.27
CA VAL A 90 -8.31 -3.74 4.16
C VAL A 90 -7.06 -3.00 4.61
N MET A 91 -6.49 -3.39 5.73
CA MET A 91 -5.41 -2.62 6.35
C MET A 91 -4.26 -3.47 6.83
N GLY A 92 -3.03 -2.98 6.70
CA GLY A 92 -1.87 -3.63 7.31
C GLY A 92 -1.87 -3.54 8.83
N LEU A 93 -1.28 -4.53 9.49
CA LEU A 93 -0.94 -4.44 10.90
C LEU A 93 0.53 -4.02 11.06
N GLY A 94 0.74 -3.03 11.93
CA GLY A 94 2.03 -2.74 12.56
C GLY A 94 1.93 -3.03 14.05
N TYR A 95 2.92 -2.60 14.84
CA TYR A 95 2.85 -2.70 16.30
C TYR A 95 2.03 -1.58 16.94
N GLU A 96 1.51 -0.62 16.16
CA GLU A 96 0.72 0.51 16.66
C GLU A 96 -0.80 0.22 16.73
N TYR A 97 -1.22 -0.74 17.55
CA TYR A 97 -2.62 -1.18 17.72
C TYR A 97 -3.63 -0.05 17.89
N GLY A 98 -3.33 0.94 18.73
CA GLY A 98 -4.23 2.08 18.95
C GLY A 98 -4.54 2.88 17.67
N THR A 99 -3.64 2.86 16.68
CA THR A 99 -3.90 3.45 15.36
C THR A 99 -4.97 2.67 14.60
N ALA A 100 -4.89 1.33 14.64
CA ALA A 100 -5.82 0.47 13.95
C ALA A 100 -7.24 0.60 14.53
N VAL A 101 -7.36 0.54 15.84
CA VAL A 101 -8.65 0.76 16.53
C VAL A 101 -9.21 2.16 16.25
N GLY A 102 -8.36 3.20 16.29
CA GLY A 102 -8.79 4.56 15.99
C GLY A 102 -9.35 4.71 14.57
N LEU A 103 -8.70 4.08 13.59
CA LEU A 103 -9.19 4.04 12.21
C LEU A 103 -10.51 3.29 12.06
N ILE A 104 -10.63 2.12 12.68
CA ILE A 104 -11.86 1.31 12.64
C ILE A 104 -13.02 2.11 13.23
N ASN A 105 -12.82 2.75 14.40
CA ASN A 105 -13.83 3.60 15.02
C ASN A 105 -14.20 4.82 14.15
N GLN A 106 -13.25 5.41 13.45
CA GLN A 106 -13.51 6.58 12.60
C GLN A 106 -14.25 6.20 11.30
N LEU A 107 -13.94 5.05 10.72
CA LEU A 107 -14.49 4.60 9.43
C LEU A 107 -15.79 3.80 9.58
N GLU A 108 -16.05 3.26 10.77
CA GLU A 108 -17.19 2.40 11.09
C GLU A 108 -17.45 1.32 10.01
N PRO A 109 -16.44 0.51 9.65
CA PRO A 109 -16.60 -0.47 8.58
C PRO A 109 -17.53 -1.61 8.98
N GLN A 110 -18.28 -2.13 8.00
CA GLN A 110 -19.06 -3.36 8.19
C GLN A 110 -18.15 -4.60 8.22
N LEU A 111 -16.99 -4.53 7.56
CA LEU A 111 -15.99 -5.58 7.51
C LEU A 111 -14.60 -4.98 7.56
N THR A 112 -13.72 -5.55 8.38
CA THR A 112 -12.31 -5.18 8.44
C THR A 112 -11.46 -6.41 8.17
N ILE A 113 -10.53 -6.32 7.23
CA ILE A 113 -9.51 -7.33 6.99
C ILE A 113 -8.15 -6.74 7.37
N CYS A 114 -7.54 -7.31 8.40
CA CYS A 114 -6.23 -6.94 8.91
C CYS A 114 -5.15 -7.85 8.30
N LEU A 115 -4.25 -7.26 7.50
CA LEU A 115 -3.15 -7.92 6.83
C LEU A 115 -1.93 -7.99 7.77
N LYS A 116 -1.56 -9.18 8.23
CA LYS A 116 -0.39 -9.41 9.07
C LYS A 116 0.77 -9.92 8.23
N ALA A 117 1.89 -9.21 8.27
CA ALA A 117 3.12 -9.64 7.62
C ALA A 117 3.73 -10.83 8.37
N SER A 118 4.44 -11.69 7.64
CA SER A 118 5.23 -12.80 8.19
C SER A 118 6.50 -13.02 7.38
N GLY A 119 7.44 -13.79 7.93
CA GLY A 119 8.59 -14.29 7.17
C GLY A 119 9.77 -13.31 7.04
N GLY A 120 9.71 -12.16 7.71
CA GLY A 120 10.83 -11.25 7.89
C GLY A 120 11.62 -11.57 9.15
N ASP A 121 11.53 -10.68 10.14
CA ASP A 121 12.16 -10.84 11.46
C ASP A 121 11.18 -11.49 12.45
N PRO A 122 11.50 -12.65 13.06
CA PRO A 122 10.62 -13.30 14.05
C PRO A 122 10.28 -12.41 15.26
N MET A 123 11.17 -11.49 15.65
CA MET A 123 10.91 -10.53 16.73
C MET A 123 9.85 -9.50 16.31
N TYR A 124 9.83 -9.10 15.03
CA TYR A 124 8.78 -8.26 14.48
C TYR A 124 7.43 -8.99 14.46
N ASP A 125 7.41 -10.22 13.98
CA ASP A 125 6.20 -11.04 13.90
C ASP A 125 5.58 -11.23 15.29
N ALA A 126 6.41 -11.52 16.31
CA ALA A 126 6.00 -11.61 17.70
C ALA A 126 5.48 -10.27 18.24
N ALA A 127 6.19 -9.16 18.03
CA ALA A 127 5.78 -7.85 18.52
C ALA A 127 4.46 -7.36 17.91
N VAL A 128 4.21 -7.63 16.62
CA VAL A 128 2.92 -7.33 15.97
C VAL A 128 1.81 -8.20 16.54
N SER A 129 2.08 -9.49 16.78
CA SER A 129 1.13 -10.39 17.42
C SER A 129 0.78 -9.93 18.84
N ASP A 130 1.78 -9.61 19.67
CA ASP A 130 1.57 -9.16 21.04
C ASP A 130 0.82 -7.83 21.10
N ALA A 131 1.14 -6.90 20.19
CA ALA A 131 0.50 -5.60 20.14
C ALA A 131 -0.98 -5.67 19.73
N ASN A 132 -1.38 -6.64 18.89
CA ASN A 132 -2.71 -6.65 18.27
C ASN A 132 -3.58 -7.85 18.69
N LEU A 133 -3.00 -9.04 18.75
CA LEU A 133 -3.74 -10.31 18.97
C LEU A 133 -3.88 -10.68 20.45
N GLY A 134 -3.25 -9.92 21.35
CA GLY A 134 -3.60 -9.90 22.77
C GLY A 134 -4.91 -9.14 23.07
N PHE A 135 -5.50 -8.50 22.05
CA PHE A 135 -6.74 -7.73 22.16
C PHE A 135 -7.87 -8.38 21.36
N ASP A 136 -9.07 -8.39 21.95
CA ASP A 136 -10.27 -8.92 21.30
C ASP A 136 -10.78 -7.91 20.26
N PHE A 137 -10.54 -8.19 18.97
CA PHE A 137 -11.18 -7.47 17.88
C PHE A 137 -12.62 -7.94 17.58
N GLY A 138 -13.16 -8.90 18.34
CA GLY A 138 -14.51 -9.44 18.20
C GLY A 138 -15.63 -8.39 18.09
N PRO A 139 -15.58 -7.24 18.80
CA PRO A 139 -16.56 -6.16 18.65
C PRO A 139 -16.56 -5.48 17.27
N TYR A 140 -15.49 -5.64 16.47
CA TYR A 140 -15.20 -4.85 15.28
C TYR A 140 -15.30 -5.63 13.96
N ASN A 141 -15.80 -6.87 14.00
CA ASN A 141 -15.90 -7.75 12.82
C ASN A 141 -14.61 -7.78 11.99
N VAL A 142 -13.50 -8.10 12.65
CA VAL A 142 -12.16 -8.13 12.07
C VAL A 142 -11.78 -9.55 11.72
N GLU A 143 -11.37 -9.72 10.47
CA GLU A 143 -10.67 -10.92 10.00
C GLU A 143 -9.18 -10.63 9.90
N VAL A 144 -8.34 -11.57 10.31
CA VAL A 144 -6.88 -11.47 10.14
C VAL A 144 -6.47 -12.34 8.98
N SER A 145 -5.68 -11.77 8.07
CA SER A 145 -5.16 -12.47 6.89
C SER A 145 -3.65 -12.31 6.83
N ASP A 146 -2.94 -13.43 6.78
CA ASP A 146 -1.49 -13.44 6.76
C ASP A 146 -0.95 -13.30 5.33
N TYR A 147 0.20 -12.64 5.19
CA TYR A 147 0.97 -12.64 3.95
C TYR A 147 2.47 -12.79 4.23
N ASP A 148 3.19 -13.45 3.33
CA ASP A 148 4.63 -13.69 3.46
C ASP A 148 5.42 -12.58 2.75
N LEU A 149 6.30 -11.89 3.48
CA LEU A 149 7.15 -10.84 2.92
C LEU A 149 8.17 -11.40 1.93
N ARG A 150 8.52 -12.68 2.00
CA ARG A 150 9.50 -13.33 1.13
C ARG A 150 8.97 -13.63 -0.28
N ASP A 151 7.66 -13.68 -0.45
CA ASP A 151 7.00 -13.87 -1.75
C ASP A 151 5.99 -12.76 -2.02
N ILE A 152 6.51 -11.63 -2.49
CA ILE A 152 5.72 -10.45 -2.84
C ILE A 152 4.71 -10.73 -3.95
N GLY A 153 5.01 -11.64 -4.88
CA GLY A 153 4.09 -12.03 -5.94
C GLY A 153 2.87 -12.78 -5.39
N ALA A 154 3.09 -13.72 -4.47
CA ALA A 154 2.02 -14.41 -3.77
C ALA A 154 1.22 -13.45 -2.87
N ALA A 155 1.90 -12.57 -2.12
CA ALA A 155 1.26 -11.56 -1.29
C ALA A 155 0.35 -10.63 -2.13
N PHE A 156 0.83 -10.16 -3.29
CA PHE A 156 0.02 -9.35 -4.20
C PHE A 156 -1.23 -10.10 -4.67
N ARG A 157 -1.09 -11.33 -5.21
CA ARG A 157 -2.24 -12.11 -5.71
C ARG A 157 -3.26 -12.40 -4.62
N HIS A 158 -2.79 -12.73 -3.42
CA HIS A 158 -3.64 -12.98 -2.27
C HIS A 158 -4.46 -11.74 -1.89
N ILE A 159 -3.79 -10.60 -1.66
CA ILE A 159 -4.46 -9.35 -1.26
C ILE A 159 -5.36 -8.83 -2.38
N GLU A 160 -4.95 -8.97 -3.64
CA GLU A 160 -5.74 -8.58 -4.80
C GLU A 160 -7.02 -9.41 -4.89
N THR A 161 -6.97 -10.72 -4.61
CA THR A 161 -8.14 -11.61 -4.58
C THR A 161 -9.14 -11.16 -3.51
N LEU A 162 -8.66 -10.80 -2.32
CA LEU A 162 -9.50 -10.26 -1.25
C LEU A 162 -10.21 -8.97 -1.71
N VAL A 163 -9.44 -8.02 -2.25
CA VAL A 163 -10.00 -6.74 -2.74
C VAL A 163 -10.97 -6.95 -3.89
N HIS A 164 -10.67 -7.86 -4.82
CA HIS A 164 -11.56 -8.24 -5.92
C HIS A 164 -12.93 -8.67 -5.43
N GLY A 165 -12.99 -9.50 -4.39
CA GLY A 165 -14.23 -9.98 -3.79
C GLY A 165 -15.06 -8.88 -3.10
N LEU A 166 -14.41 -7.83 -2.59
CA LEU A 166 -15.07 -6.74 -1.85
C LEU A 166 -15.60 -5.62 -2.76
N VAL A 167 -14.86 -5.26 -3.80
CA VAL A 167 -15.17 -4.12 -4.68
C VAL A 167 -16.60 -4.14 -5.30
N PRO A 168 -17.22 -5.30 -5.61
CA PRO A 168 -18.59 -5.35 -6.10
C PRO A 168 -19.65 -4.90 -5.09
N THR A 169 -19.42 -5.05 -3.78
CA THR A 169 -20.43 -4.88 -2.73
C THR A 169 -20.10 -3.77 -1.73
N TYR A 170 -18.81 -3.45 -1.55
CA TYR A 170 -18.34 -2.49 -0.56
C TYR A 170 -17.69 -1.24 -1.20
N ARG A 171 -17.65 -0.16 -0.41
CA ARG A 171 -16.65 0.91 -0.58
C ARG A 171 -15.36 0.44 0.08
N VAL A 172 -14.39 0.05 -0.74
CA VAL A 172 -13.13 -0.50 -0.23
C VAL A 172 -12.15 0.62 0.12
N VAL A 173 -11.66 0.61 1.36
CA VAL A 173 -10.60 1.50 1.85
C VAL A 173 -9.37 0.67 2.20
N LEU A 174 -8.30 0.87 1.45
CA LEU A 174 -7.00 0.26 1.64
C LEU A 174 -6.16 1.15 2.56
N VAL A 175 -5.53 0.59 3.60
CA VAL A 175 -4.70 1.35 4.53
C VAL A 175 -3.32 0.69 4.70
N PRO A 176 -2.23 1.27 4.18
CA PRO A 176 -0.90 0.69 4.18
C PRO A 176 -0.16 0.99 5.49
N MET A 177 -0.52 0.24 6.52
CA MET A 177 0.20 0.17 7.80
C MET A 177 1.17 -1.02 7.80
N GLY A 178 2.13 -1.05 8.73
CA GLY A 178 3.14 -2.10 8.75
C GLY A 178 4.26 -1.90 7.72
N PRO A 179 4.84 -2.99 7.16
CA PRO A 179 6.01 -2.93 6.28
C PRO A 179 5.77 -2.09 5.02
N LYS A 180 6.80 -1.37 4.56
CA LYS A 180 6.67 -0.44 3.43
C LYS A 180 6.30 -1.12 2.11
N ILE A 181 6.67 -2.39 1.92
CA ILE A 181 6.28 -3.14 0.73
C ILE A 181 4.77 -3.33 0.59
N LEU A 182 4.04 -3.43 1.69
CA LEU A 182 2.58 -3.45 1.64
C LEU A 182 2.05 -2.14 1.04
N SER A 183 2.71 -1.01 1.30
CA SER A 183 2.31 0.27 0.69
C SER A 183 2.37 0.22 -0.83
N ALA A 184 3.44 -0.36 -1.39
CA ALA A 184 3.56 -0.52 -2.84
C ALA A 184 2.51 -1.50 -3.40
N ILE A 185 2.29 -2.64 -2.74
CA ILE A 185 1.25 -3.61 -3.11
C ILE A 185 -0.13 -2.95 -3.14
N LEU A 186 -0.52 -2.24 -2.08
CA LEU A 186 -1.82 -1.59 -2.00
C LEU A 186 -1.96 -0.42 -2.98
N VAL A 187 -0.88 0.27 -3.35
CA VAL A 187 -0.88 1.23 -4.47
C VAL A 187 -1.19 0.51 -5.77
N LEU A 188 -0.49 -0.58 -6.11
CA LEU A 188 -0.74 -1.34 -7.34
C LEU A 188 -2.18 -1.83 -7.43
N ILE A 189 -2.73 -2.35 -6.32
CA ILE A 189 -4.12 -2.80 -6.24
C ILE A 189 -5.08 -1.60 -6.39
N ALA A 190 -4.84 -0.48 -5.71
CA ALA A 190 -5.67 0.72 -5.87
C ALA A 190 -5.69 1.23 -7.33
N LEU A 191 -4.57 1.11 -8.04
CA LEU A 191 -4.46 1.45 -9.46
C LEU A 191 -5.17 0.42 -10.36
N LYS A 192 -5.11 -0.88 -10.05
CA LYS A 192 -5.88 -1.92 -10.74
C LYS A 192 -7.40 -1.68 -10.62
N TYR A 193 -7.83 -1.25 -9.44
CA TYR A 193 -9.22 -0.88 -9.13
C TYR A 193 -9.46 0.64 -9.18
N PHE A 194 -8.79 1.36 -10.09
CA PHE A 194 -8.77 2.82 -10.10
C PHE A 194 -10.16 3.46 -9.97
N GLY A 195 -10.30 4.30 -8.93
CA GLY A 195 -11.54 4.98 -8.56
C GLY A 195 -12.54 4.13 -7.77
N ARG A 196 -12.39 2.80 -7.70
CA ARG A 196 -13.29 1.88 -6.97
C ARG A 196 -12.72 1.38 -5.64
N ALA A 197 -11.42 1.53 -5.44
CA ALA A 197 -10.77 1.34 -4.15
C ALA A 197 -10.07 2.65 -3.76
N ALA A 198 -10.25 3.07 -2.51
CA ALA A 198 -9.51 4.20 -1.95
C ALA A 198 -8.23 3.70 -1.29
N LEU A 199 -7.13 4.44 -1.41
CA LEU A 199 -5.91 4.19 -0.64
C LEU A 199 -5.72 5.35 0.33
N TRP A 200 -5.90 5.09 1.62
CA TRP A 200 -5.79 6.07 2.67
C TRP A 200 -4.48 5.91 3.44
N ARG A 201 -3.96 7.01 3.98
CA ARG A 201 -2.80 6.99 4.89
C ARG A 201 -3.19 7.54 6.24
N VAL A 202 -2.50 7.04 7.26
CA VAL A 202 -2.42 7.71 8.57
C VAL A 202 -1.08 8.42 8.64
N ALA A 203 -1.12 9.73 8.85
CA ALA A 203 0.07 10.54 9.05
C ALA A 203 0.23 10.87 10.53
N ARG A 204 1.48 10.75 11.00
CA ARG A 204 1.95 11.28 12.27
C ARG A 204 3.19 12.10 11.96
N SER A 205 3.39 13.22 12.66
CA SER A 205 4.66 13.91 12.59
C SER A 205 5.72 13.06 13.27
N SER A 206 6.71 12.68 12.50
CA SER A 206 7.94 12.05 12.97
C SER A 206 9.10 12.65 12.19
N PRO A 207 10.22 13.02 12.83
CA PRO A 207 11.41 13.42 12.10
C PRO A 207 11.89 12.26 11.21
N PRO A 208 12.54 12.54 10.08
CA PRO A 208 13.27 11.52 9.33
C PRO A 208 14.22 10.79 10.28
N ALA A 209 14.14 9.46 10.30
CA ALA A 209 15.00 8.63 11.12
C ALA A 209 15.98 7.90 10.20
N ASP A 210 17.26 7.90 10.59
CA ASP A 210 18.23 6.98 10.03
C ASP A 210 18.02 5.62 10.70
N VAL A 211 17.69 4.61 9.89
CA VAL A 211 17.31 3.28 10.38
C VAL A 211 18.19 2.26 9.69
N GLN A 212 18.80 1.40 10.50
CA GLN A 212 19.64 0.33 9.99
C GLN A 212 18.79 -0.64 9.17
N ALA A 213 19.23 -0.95 7.96
CA ALA A 213 18.62 -1.96 7.11
C ALA A 213 18.85 -3.37 7.70
N ASP A 214 17.89 -4.26 7.48
CA ASP A 214 18.08 -5.69 7.71
C ASP A 214 18.99 -6.29 6.62
N SER A 215 19.47 -7.51 6.87
CA SER A 215 20.26 -8.33 5.93
C SER A 215 19.41 -8.97 4.82
N PHE A 216 18.10 -9.02 5.02
CA PHE A 216 17.12 -9.57 4.08
C PHE A 216 16.65 -8.50 3.09
N TYR A 217 16.47 -8.86 1.83
CA TYR A 217 15.83 -8.00 0.83
C TYR A 217 14.89 -8.82 -0.04
N VAL A 218 13.92 -8.13 -0.64
CA VAL A 218 12.99 -8.72 -1.61
C VAL A 218 12.84 -7.86 -2.83
N SER A 219 12.50 -8.51 -3.93
CA SER A 219 12.19 -7.84 -5.19
C SER A 219 11.03 -8.51 -5.88
N ALA A 220 10.26 -7.73 -6.64
CA ALA A 220 9.17 -8.24 -7.45
C ALA A 220 9.02 -7.43 -8.72
N ASP A 221 8.80 -8.13 -9.83
CA ASP A 221 8.40 -7.49 -11.07
C ASP A 221 6.92 -7.16 -11.04
N VAL A 222 6.58 -5.96 -11.50
CA VAL A 222 5.19 -5.51 -11.65
C VAL A 222 4.70 -6.00 -13.00
N ASP A 223 3.63 -6.79 -12.98
CA ASP A 223 2.91 -7.16 -14.20
C ASP A 223 2.21 -5.91 -14.76
N LEU A 224 2.72 -5.41 -15.88
CA LEU A 224 2.22 -4.20 -16.51
C LEU A 224 0.85 -4.45 -17.17
N ASP A 225 0.57 -5.66 -17.66
CA ASP A 225 -0.70 -5.95 -18.32
C ASP A 225 -1.85 -6.00 -17.31
N ASP A 226 -1.52 -6.41 -16.08
CA ASP A 226 -2.45 -6.62 -14.98
C ASP A 226 -2.87 -5.32 -14.26
N VAL A 227 -1.99 -4.30 -14.29
CA VAL A 227 -2.31 -2.95 -13.86
C VAL A 227 -3.09 -2.29 -14.99
N ALA A 228 -4.31 -1.81 -14.73
CA ALA A 228 -5.18 -1.24 -15.76
C ALA A 228 -4.66 0.11 -16.33
N ILE A 229 -3.53 0.09 -17.04
CA ILE A 229 -2.78 1.23 -17.57
C ILE A 229 -3.64 2.06 -18.51
N GLU A 230 -4.45 1.42 -19.36
CA GLU A 230 -5.37 2.13 -20.26
C GLU A 230 -6.42 2.94 -19.49
N LYS A 231 -6.97 2.37 -18.40
CA LYS A 231 -7.94 3.06 -17.54
C LYS A 231 -7.29 4.19 -16.75
N LEU A 232 -6.06 4.00 -16.30
CA LEU A 232 -5.25 5.05 -15.65
C LEU A 232 -4.99 6.20 -16.63
N ASN A 233 -4.52 5.91 -17.83
CA ASN A 233 -4.23 6.93 -18.84
C ASN A 233 -5.50 7.67 -19.30
N ALA A 234 -6.62 6.97 -19.46
CA ALA A 234 -7.89 7.58 -19.82
C ALA A 234 -8.48 8.44 -18.69
N ALA A 235 -8.36 7.98 -17.43
CA ALA A 235 -8.92 8.69 -16.28
C ALA A 235 -8.02 9.84 -15.77
N MET A 236 -6.73 9.83 -16.09
CA MET A 236 -5.80 10.93 -15.78
C MET A 236 -5.73 12.03 -16.86
N GLY A 237 -6.58 11.97 -17.91
CA GLY A 237 -6.80 13.11 -18.79
C GLY A 237 -7.38 14.33 -18.05
N PRO A 238 -7.32 15.53 -18.64
CA PRO A 238 -6.28 16.51 -18.30
C PRO A 238 -6.34 16.95 -16.82
N PHE A 239 -5.90 16.10 -15.89
CA PHE A 239 -5.43 16.59 -14.59
C PHE A 239 -4.03 17.21 -14.80
N ARG A 240 -3.97 18.24 -15.66
CA ARG A 240 -2.87 19.18 -15.76
C ARG A 240 -3.20 20.32 -14.81
N ARG A 241 -2.42 20.47 -13.75
CA ARG A 241 -2.08 21.80 -13.26
C ARG A 241 -0.67 22.11 -13.73
#